data_AF-A0A9E3EB10-F1
#
_entry.id   AF-A0A9E3EB10-F1
#
_cell.length_a   1.000
_cell.length_b   1.000
_cell.length_c   1.000
_cell.angle_alpha   90.00
_cell.angle_beta   90.00
_cell.angle_gamma   90.00
#
_symmetry.space_group_name_H-M   'P 1'
#
loop_
_entity.id
_entity.type
_entity.pdbx_description
1 polymer ?
#
loop_
_entity_poly.entity_id
_entity_poly.type
_entity_poly.pdbx_seq_one_letter_code
_entity_poly.pdbx_strand_id
1 'polypeptide(L)'
;MHRLAWLALLLCSLGAADEIDEARKRWADSPHGPMLERILPPTFEARQLPERDSAGAELTIRYCVQCHNLPNPAMHNAAKWPPVVDRMVLRMEGRGNMGSLMNDMMAGVKAPTVDEKRTLVAYLRKHAQKPLDFKRYPDVNRPEGEAFKLACSQCHVLPDPKRHTAAEWPAVVARMQENMDWMNRVVGSKPIPGEPQLRIEQINAFLEKHARK
;
A
#
# COMPACT_ATOMS: atom_id res chain seq x y z
N MET A 1 19.39 30.95 30.05
CA MET A 1 18.09 31.11 29.37
C MET A 1 18.17 30.39 28.02
N HIS A 2 17.78 29.10 28.04
CA HIS A 2 16.75 28.47 27.18
C HIS A 2 17.19 28.30 25.71
N ARG A 3 17.71 27.14 25.28
CA ARG A 3 17.04 25.82 25.14
C ARG A 3 15.58 25.97 24.71
N LEU A 4 15.32 26.19 23.42
CA LEU A 4 13.99 26.04 22.77
C LEU A 4 14.18 25.96 21.24
N ALA A 5 14.56 24.79 20.74
CA ALA A 5 14.54 24.49 19.29
C ALA A 5 14.26 23.01 19.00
N TRP A 6 13.67 22.27 19.95
CA TRP A 6 13.43 20.83 19.87
C TRP A 6 11.95 20.43 20.01
N LEU A 7 11.01 21.37 19.90
CA LEU A 7 9.58 21.11 20.12
C LEU A 7 8.74 20.95 18.84
N ALA A 8 9.27 21.27 17.66
CA ALA A 8 8.49 21.18 16.41
C ALA A 8 8.44 19.76 15.81
N LEU A 9 9.42 18.90 16.10
CA LEU A 9 9.51 17.55 15.52
C LEU A 9 8.59 16.51 16.20
N LEU A 10 8.05 16.79 17.39
CA LEU A 10 7.21 15.85 18.14
C LEU A 10 5.71 16.00 17.84
N LEU A 11 5.26 17.15 17.33
CA LEU A 11 3.83 17.45 17.18
C LEU A 11 3.19 16.77 15.95
N CYS A 12 3.89 16.69 14.81
CA CYS A 12 3.35 16.04 13.61
C CYS A 12 3.25 14.51 13.73
N SER A 13 4.17 13.87 14.47
CA SER A 13 4.13 12.42 14.69
C SER A 13 2.98 11.98 15.60
N LEU A 14 2.54 12.84 16.53
CA LEU A 14 1.44 12.54 17.43
C LEU A 14 0.10 12.52 16.68
N GLY A 15 -0.19 13.55 15.88
CA GLY A 15 -1.46 13.62 15.15
C GLY A 15 -1.68 12.48 14.14
N ALA A 16 -0.61 11.97 13.54
CA ALA A 16 -0.68 10.80 12.65
C ALA A 16 -1.00 9.49 13.38
N ALA A 17 -0.46 9.30 14.59
CA ALA A 17 -0.76 8.15 15.42
C ALA A 17 -2.20 8.20 15.91
N ASP A 18 -2.65 9.39 16.35
CA ASP A 18 -4.01 9.62 16.82
C ASP A 18 -5.06 9.25 15.76
N GLU A 19 -4.89 9.69 14.50
CA GLU A 19 -5.82 9.36 13.40
C GLU A 19 -5.91 7.84 13.11
N ILE A 20 -4.78 7.13 13.20
CA ILE A 20 -4.73 5.68 12.98
C ILE A 20 -5.44 4.94 14.12
N ASP A 21 -5.18 5.33 15.37
CA ASP A 21 -5.75 4.70 16.55
C ASP A 21 -7.26 4.98 16.65
N GLU A 22 -7.70 6.20 16.35
CA GLU A 22 -9.11 6.55 16.25
C GLU A 22 -9.83 5.72 15.19
N ALA A 23 -9.22 5.53 14.02
CA ALA A 23 -9.80 4.70 12.98
C ALA A 23 -9.90 3.22 13.39
N ARG A 24 -8.85 2.66 14.01
CA ARG A 24 -8.88 1.28 14.53
C ARG A 24 -9.98 1.10 15.57
N LYS A 25 -10.15 2.06 16.48
CA LYS A 25 -11.24 2.04 17.46
C LYS A 25 -12.60 2.04 16.76
N ARG A 26 -12.79 2.91 15.75
CA ARG A 26 -14.03 2.97 14.97
C ARG A 26 -14.34 1.64 14.26
N TRP A 27 -13.33 0.97 13.74
CA TRP A 27 -13.52 -0.36 13.15
C TRP A 27 -13.96 -1.37 14.20
N ALA A 28 -13.27 -1.43 15.34
CA ALA A 28 -13.60 -2.36 16.42
C ALA A 28 -15.04 -2.17 16.95
N ASP A 29 -15.53 -0.93 16.98
CA ASP A 29 -16.88 -0.58 17.43
C ASP A 29 -17.96 -0.76 16.32
N SER A 30 -17.56 -1.02 15.06
CA SER A 30 -18.46 -1.14 13.92
C SER A 30 -18.81 -2.60 13.62
N PRO A 31 -20.09 -2.92 13.30
CA PRO A 31 -20.47 -4.26 12.82
C PRO A 31 -19.78 -4.65 11.51
N HIS A 32 -19.19 -3.68 10.78
CA HIS A 32 -18.47 -3.89 9.53
C HIS A 32 -16.94 -3.83 9.68
N GLY A 33 -16.42 -3.61 10.89
CA GLY A 33 -14.99 -3.48 11.18
C GLY A 33 -14.11 -4.59 10.62
N PRO A 34 -14.42 -5.88 10.87
CA PRO A 34 -13.63 -6.99 10.36
C PRO A 34 -13.50 -7.02 8.83
N MET A 35 -14.54 -6.57 8.12
CA MET A 35 -14.51 -6.47 6.65
C MET A 35 -13.58 -5.35 6.20
N LEU A 36 -13.65 -4.19 6.86
CA LEU A 36 -12.85 -3.00 6.57
C LEU A 36 -11.35 -3.25 6.82
N GLU A 37 -11.02 -3.84 7.98
CA GLU A 37 -9.64 -4.16 8.36
C GLU A 37 -8.99 -5.13 7.36
N ARG A 38 -9.76 -6.08 6.82
CA ARG A 38 -9.24 -7.10 5.89
C ARG A 38 -8.86 -6.56 4.51
N ILE A 39 -9.28 -5.34 4.14
CA ILE A 39 -9.08 -4.79 2.78
C ILE A 39 -7.60 -4.66 2.42
N LEU A 40 -6.75 -4.22 3.37
CA LEU A 40 -5.31 -4.09 3.19
C LEU A 40 -4.55 -4.70 4.37
N PRO A 41 -3.40 -5.34 4.14
CA PRO A 41 -2.57 -5.90 5.21
C PRO A 41 -1.93 -4.78 6.06
N PRO A 42 -1.72 -5.02 7.38
CA PRO A 42 -1.18 -4.03 8.30
C PRO A 42 0.37 -3.93 8.27
N THR A 43 1.00 -4.08 7.10
CA THR A 43 2.47 -4.16 6.96
C THR A 43 3.15 -2.85 6.53
N PHE A 44 2.38 -1.76 6.46
CA PHE A 44 2.87 -0.44 6.10
C PHE A 44 2.45 0.61 7.13
N GLU A 45 3.43 1.31 7.70
CA GLU A 45 3.26 2.25 8.79
C GLU A 45 3.40 3.71 8.34
N ALA A 46 2.83 4.65 9.09
CA ALA A 46 2.94 6.09 8.82
C ALA A 46 4.40 6.55 8.72
N ARG A 47 5.29 6.01 9.57
CA ARG A 47 6.73 6.24 9.51
C ARG A 47 7.40 5.64 8.26
N GLN A 48 6.69 5.06 7.31
CA GLN A 48 7.27 4.58 6.06
C GLN A 48 6.83 5.43 4.87
N LEU A 49 5.94 6.41 5.09
CA LEU A 49 5.58 7.37 4.07
C LEU A 49 6.82 8.19 3.62
N PRO A 50 7.03 8.38 2.32
CA PRO A 50 7.96 9.37 1.81
C PRO A 50 7.50 10.80 2.17
N GLU A 51 8.41 11.75 2.39
CA GLU A 51 8.03 13.15 2.65
C GLU A 51 6.93 13.28 3.74
N ARG A 52 7.18 12.63 4.90
CA ARG A 52 6.17 12.40 5.96
C ARG A 52 5.48 13.66 6.46
N ASP A 53 6.20 14.78 6.46
CA ASP A 53 5.70 16.07 6.94
C ASP A 53 5.04 16.89 5.82
N SER A 54 4.84 16.31 4.64
CA SER A 54 4.12 16.95 3.54
C SER A 54 2.61 16.86 3.74
N ALA A 55 1.89 17.85 3.21
CA ALA A 55 0.43 17.81 3.17
C ALA A 55 -0.11 16.54 2.48
N GLY A 56 0.60 16.01 1.47
CA GLY A 56 0.20 14.78 0.80
C GLY A 56 0.26 13.53 1.70
N ALA A 57 1.31 13.42 2.52
CA ALA A 57 1.45 12.34 3.49
C ALA A 57 0.39 12.44 4.60
N GLU A 58 0.14 13.66 5.11
CA GLU A 58 -0.90 13.93 6.11
C GLU A 58 -2.30 13.54 5.58
N LEU A 59 -2.65 13.96 4.37
CA LEU A 59 -3.95 13.61 3.75
C LEU A 59 -4.06 12.11 3.47
N THR A 60 -2.95 11.44 3.17
CA THR A 60 -2.93 9.98 2.99
C THR A 60 -3.33 9.29 4.29
N ILE A 61 -2.79 9.74 5.42
CA ILE A 61 -3.17 9.21 6.74
C ILE A 61 -4.63 9.56 7.03
N ARG A 62 -4.97 10.85 7.04
CA ARG A 62 -6.31 11.36 7.39
C ARG A 62 -7.46 10.66 6.67
N TYR A 63 -7.30 10.37 5.37
CA TYR A 63 -8.40 9.82 4.59
C TYR A 63 -8.33 8.31 4.42
N CYS A 64 -7.17 7.74 4.11
CA CYS A 64 -7.11 6.34 3.75
C CYS A 64 -7.30 5.42 4.95
N VAL A 65 -6.85 5.84 6.14
CA VAL A 65 -6.93 4.99 7.34
C VAL A 65 -8.33 4.93 7.92
N GLN A 66 -9.29 5.73 7.43
CA GLN A 66 -10.65 5.68 7.98
C GLN A 66 -11.36 4.35 7.75
N CYS A 67 -10.95 3.60 6.70
CA CYS A 67 -11.66 2.39 6.24
C CYS A 67 -10.78 1.15 6.10
N HIS A 68 -9.45 1.28 6.06
CA HIS A 68 -8.54 0.15 5.93
C HIS A 68 -7.14 0.52 6.45
N ASN A 69 -6.24 -0.46 6.61
CA ASN A 69 -4.84 -0.18 6.95
C ASN A 69 -4.18 0.79 5.94
N LEU A 70 -3.14 1.51 6.39
CA LEU A 70 -2.51 2.56 5.58
C LEU A 70 -1.95 2.00 4.24
N PRO A 71 -2.36 2.55 3.09
CA PRO A 71 -1.83 2.10 1.81
C PRO A 71 -0.39 2.60 1.60
N ASN A 72 0.46 1.73 1.06
CA ASN A 72 1.78 2.14 0.56
C ASN A 72 1.62 2.90 -0.77
N PRO A 73 2.10 4.15 -0.91
CA PRO A 73 2.05 4.88 -2.19
C PRO A 73 2.67 4.11 -3.37
N ALA A 74 3.60 3.19 -3.09
CA ALA A 74 4.22 2.32 -4.07
C ALA A 74 3.53 0.96 -4.27
N MET A 75 2.28 0.78 -3.85
CA MET A 75 1.49 -0.41 -4.21
C MET A 75 0.90 -0.33 -5.62
N HIS A 76 0.90 0.86 -6.22
CA HIS A 76 0.38 1.13 -7.56
C HIS A 76 1.36 1.99 -8.34
N ASN A 77 1.29 1.90 -9.67
CA ASN A 77 1.96 2.87 -10.53
C ASN A 77 1.18 4.20 -10.58
N ALA A 78 1.84 5.26 -11.05
CA ALA A 78 1.28 6.61 -11.03
C ALA A 78 -0.05 6.73 -11.80
N ALA A 79 -0.20 6.01 -12.92
CA ALA A 79 -1.42 6.06 -13.74
C ALA A 79 -2.63 5.42 -13.04
N LYS A 80 -2.41 4.50 -12.10
CA LYS A 80 -3.50 3.82 -11.37
C LYS A 80 -4.06 4.64 -10.21
N TRP A 81 -3.31 5.58 -9.65
CA TRP A 81 -3.74 6.32 -8.46
C TRP A 81 -4.98 7.20 -8.65
N PRO A 82 -5.10 8.03 -9.71
CA PRO A 82 -6.30 8.87 -9.89
C PRO A 82 -7.62 8.07 -9.87
N PRO A 83 -7.82 7.03 -10.72
CA PRO A 83 -9.07 6.29 -10.70
C PRO A 83 -9.26 5.44 -9.43
N VAL A 84 -8.20 5.10 -8.68
CA VAL A 84 -8.33 4.45 -7.37
C VAL A 84 -8.90 5.44 -6.36
N VAL A 85 -8.31 6.64 -6.25
CA VAL A 85 -8.77 7.69 -5.34
C VAL A 85 -10.20 8.13 -5.70
N ASP A 86 -10.53 8.29 -6.99
CA ASP A 86 -11.90 8.62 -7.42
C ASP A 86 -12.92 7.62 -6.89
N ARG A 87 -12.63 6.32 -6.99
CA ARG A 87 -13.51 5.27 -6.45
C ARG A 87 -13.59 5.32 -4.93
N MET A 88 -12.50 5.63 -4.23
CA MET A 88 -12.52 5.72 -2.77
C MET A 88 -13.35 6.92 -2.32
N VAL A 89 -13.18 8.09 -2.94
CA VAL A 89 -14.00 9.28 -2.64
C VAL A 89 -15.49 9.00 -2.83
N LEU A 90 -15.88 8.34 -3.92
CA LEU A 90 -17.28 7.92 -4.11
C LEU A 90 -17.77 7.02 -2.97
N ARG A 91 -16.95 6.07 -2.51
CA ARG A 91 -17.30 5.22 -1.36
C ARG A 91 -17.41 6.02 -0.07
N MET A 92 -16.47 6.91 0.19
CA MET A 92 -16.49 7.80 1.36
C MET A 92 -17.75 8.67 1.40
N GLU A 93 -18.33 9.01 0.24
CA GLU A 93 -19.63 9.70 0.10
C GLU A 93 -20.84 8.75 0.31
N GLY A 94 -20.63 7.50 0.73
CA GLY A 94 -21.69 6.49 0.88
C GLY A 94 -22.21 5.92 -0.44
N ARG A 95 -21.48 6.13 -1.56
CA ARG A 95 -21.90 5.71 -2.90
C ARG A 95 -21.08 4.52 -3.39
N GLY A 96 -21.64 3.69 -4.25
CA GLY A 96 -20.90 2.60 -4.88
C GLY A 96 -21.77 1.39 -5.19
N ASN A 97 -21.12 0.26 -5.44
CA ASN A 97 -21.76 -0.98 -5.86
C ASN A 97 -22.49 -1.75 -4.75
N MET A 98 -22.45 -1.27 -3.50
CA MET A 98 -23.11 -1.91 -2.36
C MET A 98 -24.39 -1.18 -1.90
N GLY A 99 -24.86 -0.15 -2.63
CA GLY A 99 -26.13 0.52 -2.34
C GLY A 99 -26.20 1.08 -0.92
N SER A 100 -27.30 0.83 -0.21
CA SER A 100 -27.52 1.30 1.18
C SER A 100 -26.45 0.79 2.16
N LEU A 101 -25.95 -0.43 1.96
CA LEU A 101 -24.87 -0.98 2.79
C LEU A 101 -23.61 -0.11 2.71
N MET A 102 -23.30 0.48 1.56
CA MET A 102 -22.16 1.41 1.46
C MET A 102 -22.38 2.66 2.30
N ASN A 103 -23.61 3.19 2.35
CA ASN A 103 -23.92 4.35 3.17
C ASN A 103 -23.72 4.03 4.67
N ASP A 104 -24.27 2.90 5.12
CA ASP A 104 -24.16 2.45 6.51
C ASP A 104 -22.71 2.20 6.92
N MET A 105 -21.93 1.52 6.07
CA MET A 105 -20.50 1.26 6.32
C MET A 105 -19.67 2.54 6.41
N MET A 106 -20.06 3.59 5.68
CA MET A 106 -19.29 4.83 5.54
C MET A 106 -19.84 5.94 6.46
N ALA A 107 -20.76 5.61 7.35
CA ALA A 107 -21.25 6.54 8.37
C ALA A 107 -20.08 7.08 9.20
N GLY A 108 -19.95 8.42 9.24
CA GLY A 108 -18.87 9.10 9.96
C GLY A 108 -17.53 9.16 9.20
N VAL A 109 -17.45 8.60 7.99
CA VAL A 109 -16.29 8.76 7.10
C VAL A 109 -16.33 10.14 6.44
N LYS A 110 -15.19 10.82 6.39
CA LYS A 110 -15.03 12.15 5.79
C LYS A 110 -14.38 12.05 4.43
N ALA A 111 -15.03 12.52 3.37
CA ALA A 111 -14.42 12.66 2.04
C ALA A 111 -13.52 13.92 1.94
N PRO A 112 -12.45 13.91 1.13
CA PRO A 112 -11.62 15.08 0.88
C PRO A 112 -12.36 16.14 0.05
N THR A 113 -12.02 17.41 0.26
CA THR A 113 -12.37 18.49 -0.68
C THR A 113 -11.67 18.28 -2.03
N VAL A 114 -12.07 19.07 -3.05
CA VAL A 114 -11.45 19.02 -4.39
C VAL A 114 -9.95 19.30 -4.35
N ASP A 115 -9.52 20.29 -3.57
CA ASP A 115 -8.11 20.69 -3.46
C ASP A 115 -7.28 19.66 -2.66
N GLU A 116 -7.85 19.10 -1.59
CA GLU A 116 -7.22 18.02 -0.82
C GLU A 116 -7.07 16.76 -1.67
N LYS A 117 -8.12 16.38 -2.42
CA LYS A 117 -8.07 15.26 -3.35
C LYS A 117 -6.97 15.46 -4.40
N ARG A 118 -6.85 16.66 -4.97
CA ARG A 118 -5.78 16.99 -5.93
C ARG A 118 -4.39 16.81 -5.31
N THR A 119 -4.21 17.29 -4.07
CA THR A 119 -2.95 17.18 -3.31
C THR A 119 -2.62 15.72 -3.01
N LEU A 120 -3.59 14.95 -2.53
CA LEU A 120 -3.48 13.52 -2.25
C LEU A 120 -3.07 12.73 -3.51
N VAL A 121 -3.75 12.96 -4.64
CA VAL A 121 -3.44 12.30 -5.92
C VAL A 121 -2.04 12.66 -6.40
N ALA A 122 -1.64 13.94 -6.30
CA ALA A 122 -0.30 14.37 -6.70
C ALA A 122 0.78 13.66 -5.88
N TYR A 123 0.59 13.55 -4.56
CA TYR A 123 1.50 12.85 -3.66
C TYR A 123 1.60 11.35 -3.98
N LEU A 124 0.46 10.66 -4.10
CA LEU A 124 0.44 9.23 -4.44
C LEU A 124 1.10 8.94 -5.79
N ARG A 125 0.89 9.80 -6.79
CA ARG A 125 1.55 9.71 -8.10
C ARG A 125 3.06 9.91 -8.01
N LYS A 126 3.51 10.90 -7.24
CA LYS A 126 4.94 11.22 -7.07
C LYS A 126 5.70 10.05 -6.43
N HIS A 127 5.08 9.36 -5.48
CA HIS A 127 5.69 8.27 -4.72
C HIS A 127 5.28 6.86 -5.20
N ALA A 128 4.63 6.80 -6.37
CA ALA A 128 4.17 5.58 -6.98
C ALA A 128 5.29 4.59 -7.32
N GLN A 129 4.89 3.33 -7.53
CA GLN A 129 5.77 2.30 -8.04
C GLN A 129 6.19 2.61 -9.48
N LYS A 130 7.49 2.47 -9.73
CA LYS A 130 8.01 2.45 -11.10
C LYS A 130 7.79 1.04 -11.66
N PRO A 131 7.06 0.89 -12.77
CA PRO A 131 6.91 -0.39 -13.44
C PRO A 131 8.27 -0.89 -13.95
N LEU A 132 8.45 -2.20 -13.96
CA LEU A 132 9.56 -2.86 -14.64
C LEU A 132 9.55 -2.53 -16.14
N ASP A 133 10.72 -2.19 -16.69
CA ASP A 133 10.93 -2.04 -18.12
C ASP A 133 11.37 -3.37 -18.73
N PHE A 134 10.47 -4.05 -19.45
CA PHE A 134 10.74 -5.34 -20.08
C PHE A 134 11.89 -5.31 -21.09
N LYS A 135 12.19 -4.15 -21.69
CA LYS A 135 13.34 -4.02 -22.60
C LYS A 135 14.67 -4.03 -21.85
N ARG A 136 14.68 -3.50 -20.63
CA ARG A 136 15.85 -3.47 -19.75
C ARG A 136 16.11 -4.82 -19.07
N TYR A 137 15.05 -5.59 -18.83
CA TYR A 137 15.10 -6.87 -18.12
C TYR A 137 14.52 -8.00 -18.98
N PRO A 138 15.15 -8.35 -20.11
CA PRO A 138 14.59 -9.37 -21.02
C PRO A 138 14.55 -10.76 -20.38
N ASP A 139 15.38 -11.03 -19.37
CA ASP A 139 15.41 -12.27 -18.61
C ASP A 139 14.20 -12.46 -17.67
N VAL A 140 13.38 -11.42 -17.46
CA VAL A 140 12.07 -11.57 -16.78
C VAL A 140 11.11 -12.52 -17.52
N ASN A 141 11.35 -12.74 -18.82
CA ASN A 141 10.58 -13.65 -19.67
C ASN A 141 11.29 -14.99 -19.91
N ARG A 142 12.34 -15.28 -19.14
CA ARG A 142 13.06 -16.57 -19.14
C ARG A 142 12.71 -17.35 -17.87
N PRO A 143 13.00 -18.67 -17.80
CA PRO A 143 12.68 -19.49 -16.62
C PRO A 143 13.18 -18.89 -15.30
N GLU A 144 14.30 -18.18 -15.30
CA GLU A 144 14.89 -17.55 -14.11
C GLU A 144 14.07 -16.37 -13.58
N GLY A 145 13.29 -15.70 -14.43
CA GLY A 145 12.43 -14.57 -14.05
C GLY A 145 10.96 -14.94 -13.85
N GLU A 146 10.57 -16.17 -14.17
CA GLU A 146 9.18 -16.62 -14.18
C GLU A 146 8.52 -16.52 -12.80
N ALA A 147 9.21 -16.99 -11.75
CA ALA A 147 8.68 -16.92 -10.39
C ALA A 147 8.39 -15.48 -9.95
N PHE A 148 9.34 -14.56 -10.21
CA PHE A 148 9.16 -13.14 -9.92
C PHE A 148 8.01 -12.54 -10.72
N LYS A 149 7.93 -12.83 -12.02
CA LYS A 149 6.86 -12.35 -12.90
C LYS A 149 5.49 -12.83 -12.43
N LEU A 150 5.34 -14.13 -12.17
CA LEU A 150 4.06 -14.73 -11.78
C LEU A 150 3.62 -14.31 -10.39
N ALA A 151 4.53 -14.19 -9.43
CA ALA A 151 4.21 -13.78 -8.06
C ALA A 151 3.85 -12.29 -7.98
N CYS A 152 4.75 -11.43 -8.45
CA CYS A 152 4.66 -10.00 -8.19
C CYS A 152 3.66 -9.25 -9.10
N SER A 153 3.16 -9.90 -10.16
CA SER A 153 2.15 -9.31 -11.06
C SER A 153 0.70 -9.55 -10.63
N GLN A 154 0.46 -10.32 -9.57
CA GLN A 154 -0.89 -10.69 -9.15
C GLN A 154 -1.68 -9.53 -8.56
N CYS A 155 -1.00 -8.60 -7.87
CA CYS A 155 -1.65 -7.50 -7.16
C CYS A 155 -1.40 -6.14 -7.82
N HIS A 156 -0.23 -5.95 -8.44
CA HIS A 156 0.19 -4.68 -9.02
C HIS A 156 1.15 -4.89 -10.20
N VAL A 157 1.63 -3.81 -10.81
CA VAL A 157 2.67 -3.93 -11.85
C VAL A 157 3.95 -4.52 -11.28
N LEU A 158 4.78 -5.17 -12.11
CA LEU A 158 6.08 -5.65 -11.65
C LEU A 158 6.95 -4.48 -11.17
N PRO A 159 7.60 -4.59 -9.99
CA PRO A 159 8.52 -3.56 -9.52
C PRO A 159 9.81 -3.54 -10.33
N ASP A 160 10.36 -2.34 -10.56
CA ASP A 160 11.74 -2.19 -11.02
C ASP A 160 12.71 -2.74 -9.95
N PRO A 161 13.54 -3.76 -10.27
CA PRO A 161 14.53 -4.32 -9.34
C PRO A 161 15.52 -3.29 -8.76
N LYS A 162 15.72 -2.14 -9.42
CA LYS A 162 16.57 -1.05 -8.91
C LYS A 162 15.95 -0.19 -7.82
N ARG A 163 14.72 -0.51 -7.39
CA ARG A 163 14.08 0.18 -6.26
C ARG A 163 14.79 -0.10 -4.93
N HIS A 164 15.37 -1.29 -4.79
CA HIS A 164 16.04 -1.73 -3.58
C HIS A 164 17.45 -2.26 -3.90
N THR A 165 18.32 -2.30 -2.88
CA THR A 165 19.62 -2.97 -2.96
C THR A 165 19.46 -4.48 -2.85
N ALA A 166 20.48 -5.25 -3.21
CA ALA A 166 20.46 -6.71 -3.06
C ALA A 166 20.18 -7.12 -1.61
N ALA A 167 20.78 -6.44 -0.63
CA ALA A 167 20.57 -6.71 0.79
C ALA A 167 19.15 -6.35 1.28
N GLU A 168 18.46 -5.40 0.62
CA GLU A 168 17.10 -4.98 0.99
C GLU A 168 16.02 -5.92 0.44
N TRP A 169 16.27 -6.58 -0.70
CA TRP A 169 15.27 -7.39 -1.41
C TRP A 169 14.69 -8.55 -0.59
N PRO A 170 15.48 -9.35 0.15
CA PRO A 170 14.94 -10.43 0.99
C PRO A 170 13.86 -9.95 1.97
N ALA A 171 14.08 -8.81 2.63
CA ALA A 171 13.10 -8.24 3.56
C ALA A 171 11.83 -7.75 2.84
N VAL A 172 11.96 -7.20 1.62
CA VAL A 172 10.82 -6.80 0.80
C VAL A 172 9.99 -8.00 0.38
N VAL A 173 10.64 -9.09 -0.04
CA VAL A 173 9.97 -10.32 -0.48
C VAL A 173 9.28 -11.02 0.69
N ALA A 174 9.90 -11.07 1.86
CA ALA A 174 9.27 -11.58 3.08
C ALA A 174 7.98 -10.83 3.44
N ARG A 175 8.00 -9.49 3.41
CA ARG A 175 6.79 -8.68 3.62
C ARG A 175 5.72 -8.93 2.54
N MET A 176 6.12 -9.16 1.28
CA MET A 176 5.15 -9.48 0.22
C MET A 176 4.52 -10.85 0.43
N GLN A 177 5.26 -11.83 0.93
CA GLN A 177 4.68 -13.12 1.34
C GLN A 177 3.59 -12.89 2.39
N GLU A 178 3.88 -12.17 3.48
CA GLU A 178 2.87 -11.86 4.52
C GLU A 178 1.61 -11.17 3.94
N ASN A 179 1.80 -10.24 3.00
CA ASN A 179 0.67 -9.56 2.34
C ASN A 179 -0.15 -10.50 1.47
N MET A 180 0.50 -11.44 0.79
CA MET A 180 -0.16 -12.44 -0.05
C MET A 180 -0.97 -13.41 0.83
N ASP A 181 -0.40 -13.86 1.95
CA ASP A 181 -1.05 -14.72 2.95
C ASP A 181 -2.29 -14.02 3.53
N TRP A 182 -2.18 -12.75 3.93
CA TRP A 182 -3.30 -11.96 4.44
C TRP A 182 -4.48 -11.90 3.46
N MET A 183 -4.16 -11.75 2.18
CA MET A 183 -5.17 -11.68 1.11
C MET A 183 -5.66 -13.06 0.66
N ASN A 184 -5.21 -14.15 1.30
CA ASN A 184 -5.41 -15.54 0.89
C ASN A 184 -5.03 -15.77 -0.59
N ARG A 185 -3.99 -15.10 -1.07
CA ARG A 185 -3.47 -15.27 -2.44
C ARG A 185 -2.14 -16.01 -2.34
N VAL A 186 -1.97 -17.08 -3.10
CA VAL A 186 -0.75 -17.92 -3.15
C VAL A 186 -0.44 -18.71 -1.88
N VAL A 187 -0.88 -18.28 -0.69
CA VAL A 187 -0.83 -19.05 0.55
C VAL A 187 -2.15 -18.87 1.28
N GLY A 188 -2.72 -19.99 1.75
CA GLY A 188 -4.00 -20.04 2.46
C GLY A 188 -4.94 -21.13 1.98
N SER A 189 -4.70 -21.71 0.80
CA SER A 189 -5.20 -23.02 0.38
C SER A 189 -4.06 -24.02 0.39
N LYS A 190 -4.34 -25.30 0.64
CA LYS A 190 -3.35 -26.36 0.37
C LYS A 190 -2.91 -26.20 -1.10
N PRO A 191 -1.59 -26.14 -1.40
CA PRO A 191 -1.10 -26.09 -2.77
C PRO A 191 -1.79 -27.15 -3.63
N ILE A 192 -2.49 -26.74 -4.68
CA ILE A 192 -3.03 -27.70 -5.64
C ILE A 192 -1.87 -28.12 -6.55
N PRO A 193 -1.67 -29.43 -6.83
CA PRO A 193 -0.68 -29.86 -7.80
C PRO A 193 -0.84 -29.11 -9.14
N GLY A 194 0.22 -28.41 -9.57
CA GLY A 194 0.20 -27.59 -10.79
C GLY A 194 -0.08 -26.09 -10.58
N GLU A 195 -0.48 -25.66 -9.37
CA GLU A 195 -0.57 -24.23 -9.06
C GLU A 195 0.82 -23.60 -8.89
N PRO A 196 1.08 -22.43 -9.51
CA PRO A 196 2.30 -21.68 -9.26
C PRO A 196 2.49 -21.40 -7.77
N GLN A 197 3.55 -21.97 -7.20
CA GLN A 197 3.94 -21.72 -5.81
C GLN A 197 4.85 -20.50 -5.72
N LEU A 198 4.87 -19.85 -4.55
CA LEU A 198 5.83 -18.78 -4.30
C LEU A 198 7.23 -19.37 -4.18
N ARG A 199 8.08 -19.14 -5.19
CA ARG A 199 9.48 -19.61 -5.20
C ARG A 199 10.40 -18.52 -4.66
N ILE A 200 10.38 -18.32 -3.35
CA ILE A 200 11.11 -17.23 -2.65
C ILE A 200 12.58 -17.12 -3.11
N GLU A 201 13.30 -18.24 -3.14
CA GLU A 201 14.72 -18.25 -3.53
C GLU A 201 14.94 -17.75 -4.96
N GLN A 202 14.08 -18.14 -5.90
CA GLN A 202 14.17 -17.71 -7.29
C GLN A 202 13.79 -16.24 -7.46
N ILE A 203 12.79 -15.78 -6.71
CA ILE A 203 12.38 -14.37 -6.68
C ILE A 203 13.52 -13.49 -6.16
N ASN A 204 14.13 -13.87 -5.03
CA ASN A 204 15.27 -13.15 -4.46
C ASN A 204 16.46 -13.16 -5.41
N ALA A 205 16.82 -14.31 -5.99
CA ALA A 205 17.93 -14.40 -6.94
C ALA A 205 17.75 -13.46 -8.16
N PHE A 206 16.53 -13.37 -8.71
CA PHE A 206 16.24 -12.45 -9.80
C PHE A 206 16.37 -10.98 -9.36
N LEU A 207 15.80 -10.63 -8.21
CA LEU A 207 15.78 -9.26 -7.71
C LEU A 207 17.16 -8.77 -7.28
N GLU A 208 17.94 -9.61 -6.59
CA GLU A 208 19.31 -9.33 -6.17
C GLU A 208 20.24 -9.13 -7.35
N LYS A 209 20.15 -9.99 -8.38
CA LYS A 209 20.92 -9.87 -9.63
C LYS A 209 20.73 -8.51 -10.31
N HIS A 210 19.52 -7.98 -10.26
CA HIS A 210 19.13 -6.74 -10.95
C HIS A 210 19.04 -5.52 -10.02
N ALA A 211 19.43 -5.68 -8.77
CA ALA A 211 19.27 -4.69 -7.73
C ALA A 211 20.01 -3.38 -8.01
N ARG A 212 19.65 -2.35 -7.25
CA ARG A 212 20.47 -1.14 -7.16
C ARG A 212 21.83 -1.53 -6.59
N LYS A 213 22.89 -1.10 -7.29
CA LYS A 213 24.26 -1.20 -6.81
C LYS A 213 24.50 -0.25 -5.65
#